data_AF-L7LTB4-F1
#
_entry.id   AF-L7LTB4-F1
#
_cell.length_a   1.000
_cell.length_b   1.000
_cell.length_c   1.000
_cell.angle_alpha   90.00
_cell.angle_beta   90.00
_cell.angle_gamma   90.00
#
_symmetry.space_group_name_H-M   'P 1'
#
loop_
_entity.id
_entity.type
_entity.pdbx_description
1 polymer ?
#
loop_
_entity_poly.entity_id
_entity_poly.type
_entity_poly.pdbx_seq_one_letter_code
_entity_poly.pdbx_strand_id
1 'polypeptide(L)'
;MGKVMVLNFSLIVIVITLRLTVTAIESPSVNLPVPRSQDPSSAAVVNPVLPGGGEPTPAPMINAASPGANGRPGPALTSNGKYLCGRHERYKTCQSSTCGEKNCRNRFRLFPKCTKDCVSKCFCRRRFYRNEKGHCVRFYQCGKWIKSLKEHIEGIFKSRAE
;
A
#
# COMPACT_ATOMS: atom_id res chain seq x y z
N MET A 1 25.87 45.47 -4.31
CA MET A 1 25.80 44.29 -5.21
C MET A 1 26.88 43.24 -4.93
N GLY A 2 28.09 43.59 -4.48
CA GLY A 2 29.16 42.61 -4.23
C GLY A 2 28.89 41.55 -3.15
N LYS A 3 28.26 41.89 -2.01
CA LYS A 3 28.03 40.94 -0.91
C LYS A 3 27.06 39.80 -1.26
N VAL A 4 26.05 40.07 -2.10
CA VAL A 4 25.07 39.07 -2.55
C VAL A 4 25.69 38.09 -3.55
N MET A 5 26.60 38.58 -4.40
CA MET A 5 27.33 37.72 -5.35
C MET A 5 28.34 36.82 -4.64
N VAL A 6 29.01 37.33 -3.59
CA VAL A 6 29.94 36.56 -2.76
C VAL A 6 29.23 35.46 -1.97
N LEU A 7 28.05 35.74 -1.39
CA LEU A 7 27.25 34.73 -0.68
C LEU A 7 26.77 33.61 -1.61
N ASN A 8 26.32 33.96 -2.82
CA ASN A 8 25.92 32.98 -3.82
C ASN A 8 27.10 32.14 -4.32
N PHE A 9 28.26 32.76 -4.55
CA PHE A 9 29.47 32.05 -4.97
C PHE A 9 29.96 31.12 -3.86
N SER A 10 29.95 31.57 -2.62
CA SER A 10 30.35 30.77 -1.45
C SER A 10 29.42 29.57 -1.24
N LEU A 11 28.11 29.73 -1.42
CA LEU A 11 27.14 28.63 -1.38
C LEU A 11 27.37 27.61 -2.51
N ILE A 12 27.65 28.07 -3.73
CA ILE A 12 27.93 27.19 -4.87
C ILE A 12 29.19 26.35 -4.60
N VAL A 13 30.27 26.96 -4.09
CA VAL A 13 31.51 26.25 -3.76
C VAL A 13 31.28 25.22 -2.65
N ILE A 14 30.48 25.53 -1.63
CA ILE A 14 30.13 24.60 -0.54
C ILE A 14 29.32 23.40 -1.08
N VAL A 15 28.35 23.63 -1.96
CA VAL A 15 27.55 22.54 -2.55
C VAL A 15 28.41 21.65 -3.44
N ILE A 16 29.29 22.21 -4.26
CA ILE A 16 30.20 21.44 -5.13
C ILE A 16 31.17 20.60 -4.28
N THR A 17 31.78 21.18 -3.24
CA THR A 17 32.67 20.43 -2.35
C THR A 17 31.96 19.32 -1.59
N LEU A 18 30.73 19.53 -1.10
CA LEU A 18 29.91 18.48 -0.49
C LEU A 18 29.56 17.35 -1.47
N ARG A 19 29.32 17.65 -2.75
CA ARG A 19 29.05 16.62 -3.76
C ARG A 19 30.30 15.81 -4.09
N LEU A 20 31.46 16.46 -4.18
CA LEU A 20 32.75 15.80 -4.45
C LEU A 20 33.24 14.95 -3.27
N THR A 21 32.95 15.32 -2.02
CA THR A 21 33.31 14.50 -0.85
C THR A 21 32.40 13.28 -0.67
N VAL A 22 31.13 13.36 -1.09
CA VAL A 22 30.17 12.25 -1.00
C VAL A 22 30.49 11.11 -2.00
N THR A 23 31.22 11.38 -3.09
CA THR A 23 31.58 10.35 -4.08
C THR A 23 32.78 9.45 -3.68
N ALA A 24 33.41 9.67 -2.52
CA ALA A 24 34.56 8.88 -2.08
C ALA A 24 34.24 7.78 -1.05
N ILE A 25 32.97 7.59 -0.67
CA ILE A 25 32.56 6.53 0.26
C ILE A 25 31.90 5.40 -0.53
N GLU A 26 32.63 4.84 -1.47
CA GLU A 26 32.30 3.52 -2.03
C GLU A 26 32.95 2.47 -1.12
N SER A 27 32.19 2.05 -0.12
CA SER A 27 32.59 0.94 0.76
C SER A 27 32.60 -0.36 -0.06
N PRO A 28 33.66 -1.18 -0.02
CA PRO A 28 33.68 -2.48 -0.67
C PRO A 28 32.60 -3.37 -0.05
N SER A 29 31.67 -3.84 -0.88
CA SER A 29 30.68 -4.85 -0.50
C SER A 29 31.39 -6.16 -0.20
N VAL A 30 31.61 -6.45 1.08
CA VAL A 30 32.00 -7.79 1.53
C VAL A 30 30.83 -8.73 1.25
N ASN A 31 31.01 -9.61 0.27
CA ASN A 31 30.08 -10.71 -0.01
C ASN A 31 30.08 -11.68 1.18
N LEU A 32 29.12 -11.55 2.10
CA LEU A 32 28.83 -12.62 3.04
C LEU A 32 27.97 -13.70 2.35
N PRO A 33 28.31 -14.99 2.49
CA PRO A 33 27.48 -16.09 1.99
C PRO A 33 26.13 -16.11 2.70
N VAL A 34 25.04 -16.03 1.93
CA VAL A 34 23.68 -16.27 2.41
C VAL A 34 23.52 -17.76 2.72
N PRO A 35 23.08 -18.16 3.93
CA PRO A 35 22.67 -19.53 4.18
C PRO A 35 21.47 -19.85 3.28
N ARG A 36 21.60 -20.92 2.49
CA ARG A 36 20.54 -21.45 1.62
C ARG A 36 19.26 -21.66 2.42
N SER A 37 18.24 -20.86 2.14
CA SER A 37 16.85 -21.22 2.39
C SER A 37 16.51 -22.39 1.48
N GLN A 38 16.35 -23.57 2.08
CA GLN A 38 15.72 -24.72 1.43
C GLN A 38 14.25 -24.36 1.18
N ASP A 39 13.93 -24.11 -0.09
CA ASP A 39 12.58 -24.33 -0.59
C ASP A 39 12.41 -25.83 -0.88
N PRO A 40 11.47 -26.53 -0.25
CA PRO A 40 10.93 -27.75 -0.81
C PRO A 40 9.63 -27.41 -1.54
N SER A 41 9.74 -27.12 -2.83
CA SER A 41 8.65 -27.35 -3.78
C SER A 41 9.18 -28.33 -4.81
N SER A 42 9.07 -29.63 -4.53
CA SER A 42 9.03 -30.76 -5.49
C SER A 42 9.19 -32.08 -4.73
N ALA A 43 8.16 -32.52 -4.02
CA ALA A 43 7.96 -33.94 -3.78
C ALA A 43 6.62 -34.30 -4.40
N ALA A 44 6.70 -35.06 -5.49
CA ALA A 44 5.56 -35.74 -6.07
C ALA A 44 4.83 -36.50 -4.97
N VAL A 45 3.59 -36.12 -4.70
CA VAL A 45 2.72 -36.85 -3.78
C VAL A 45 2.31 -38.12 -4.52
N VAL A 46 3.03 -39.21 -4.26
CA VAL A 46 2.49 -40.56 -4.46
C VAL A 46 1.42 -40.72 -3.39
N ASN A 47 0.15 -40.72 -3.80
CA ASN A 47 -0.98 -40.90 -2.90
C ASN A 47 -0.93 -42.32 -2.31
N PRO A 48 -0.87 -42.50 -0.98
CA PRO A 48 -1.30 -43.76 -0.38
C PRO A 48 -2.83 -43.84 -0.49
N VAL A 49 -3.29 -44.77 -1.32
CA VAL A 49 -4.67 -45.27 -1.30
C VAL A 49 -4.83 -46.14 -0.04
N LEU A 50 -5.76 -45.79 0.86
CA LEU A 50 -6.64 -46.71 1.61
C LEU A 50 -7.65 -45.89 2.48
N PRO A 51 -8.78 -46.47 2.95
CA PRO A 51 -10.10 -45.93 2.72
C PRO A 51 -10.75 -45.35 3.99
N GLY A 52 -11.63 -44.38 3.82
CA GLY A 52 -12.45 -43.88 4.92
C GLY A 52 -13.34 -42.74 4.43
N GLY A 53 -14.60 -43.07 4.15
CA GLY A 53 -15.61 -42.13 3.71
C GLY A 53 -15.79 -40.97 4.69
N GLY A 54 -15.87 -39.77 4.14
CA GLY A 54 -16.02 -38.52 4.86
C GLY A 54 -15.94 -37.36 3.89
N GLU A 55 -17.01 -37.19 3.11
CA GLU A 55 -17.24 -36.07 2.20
C GLU A 55 -17.06 -34.73 2.95
N PRO A 56 -16.20 -33.80 2.49
CA PRO A 56 -16.14 -32.47 3.07
C PRO A 56 -17.39 -31.71 2.62
N THR A 57 -18.39 -31.68 3.50
CA THR A 57 -19.57 -30.84 3.39
C THR A 57 -19.19 -29.41 2.98
N PRO A 58 -19.86 -28.82 1.97
CA PRO A 58 -19.77 -27.39 1.71
C PRO A 58 -20.11 -26.63 3.00
N ALA A 59 -19.24 -25.71 3.41
CA ALA A 59 -19.50 -24.85 4.56
C ALA A 59 -20.92 -24.25 4.47
N PRO A 60 -21.68 -24.22 5.57
CA PRO A 60 -23.07 -23.78 5.52
C PRO A 60 -23.11 -22.34 5.04
N MET A 61 -23.95 -22.08 4.04
CA MET A 61 -24.38 -20.74 3.68
C MET A 61 -25.21 -20.19 4.84
N ILE A 62 -24.52 -19.66 5.85
CA ILE A 62 -25.15 -18.77 6.83
C ILE A 62 -25.48 -17.49 6.09
N ASN A 63 -26.78 -17.22 5.99
CA ASN A 63 -27.35 -15.95 5.61
C ASN A 63 -26.63 -14.84 6.38
N ALA A 64 -25.68 -14.18 5.72
CA ALA A 64 -24.97 -13.04 6.28
C ALA A 64 -25.89 -11.83 6.19
N ALA A 65 -26.92 -11.80 7.04
CA ALA A 65 -27.52 -10.55 7.46
C ALA A 65 -26.41 -9.78 8.21
N SER A 66 -25.67 -8.94 7.49
CA SER A 66 -24.66 -8.07 8.07
C SER A 66 -25.38 -6.89 8.74
N PRO A 67 -25.25 -6.69 10.07
CA PRO A 67 -25.68 -5.45 10.70
C PRO A 67 -24.58 -4.41 10.43
N GLY A 68 -24.88 -3.47 9.55
CA GLY A 68 -23.91 -2.44 9.17
C GLY A 68 -24.37 -1.61 7.98
N ALA A 69 -25.58 -1.09 8.04
CA ALA A 69 -26.08 -0.09 7.09
C ALA A 69 -25.25 1.19 7.21
N ASN A 70 -24.17 1.27 6.43
CA ASN A 70 -23.51 2.51 6.04
C ASN A 70 -23.23 2.45 4.53
N GLY A 71 -24.31 2.38 3.74
CA GLY A 71 -24.38 2.86 2.35
C GLY A 71 -23.34 2.35 1.34
N ARG A 72 -22.74 1.17 1.53
CA ARG A 72 -21.77 0.63 0.57
C ARG A 72 -22.18 -0.75 0.09
N PRO A 73 -22.40 -0.95 -1.22
CA PRO A 73 -22.68 -2.27 -1.76
C PRO A 73 -21.52 -3.21 -1.39
N GLY A 74 -21.84 -4.33 -0.73
CA GLY A 74 -20.91 -5.44 -0.58
C GLY A 74 -20.49 -5.97 -1.95
N PRO A 75 -19.44 -6.81 -2.03
CA PRO A 75 -19.08 -7.46 -3.28
C PRO A 75 -20.29 -8.20 -3.86
N ALA A 76 -20.66 -7.87 -5.08
CA ALA A 76 -21.60 -8.67 -5.84
C ALA A 76 -20.95 -10.02 -6.15
N LEU A 77 -21.63 -11.13 -5.88
CA LEU A 77 -21.19 -12.43 -6.36
C LEU A 77 -21.51 -12.53 -7.85
N THR A 78 -20.53 -12.92 -8.66
CA THR A 78 -20.80 -13.30 -10.06
C THR A 78 -21.53 -14.64 -10.11
N SER A 79 -22.20 -14.93 -11.22
CA SER A 79 -22.82 -16.25 -11.48
C SER A 79 -21.85 -17.42 -11.32
N ASN A 80 -20.55 -17.19 -11.49
CA ASN A 80 -19.47 -18.16 -11.30
C ASN A 80 -18.93 -18.22 -9.85
N GLY A 81 -19.65 -17.65 -8.87
CA GLY A 81 -19.25 -17.69 -7.45
C GLY A 81 -18.04 -16.83 -7.09
N LYS A 82 -17.55 -15.97 -8.00
CA LYS A 82 -16.44 -15.06 -7.72
C LYS A 82 -16.97 -13.74 -7.15
N TYR A 83 -16.40 -13.30 -6.02
CA TYR A 83 -16.67 -11.98 -5.46
C TYR A 83 -16.16 -10.88 -6.38
N LEU A 84 -17.07 -10.06 -6.89
CA LEU A 84 -16.75 -8.90 -7.71
C LEU A 84 -16.38 -7.72 -6.80
N CYS A 85 -15.08 -7.45 -6.72
CA CYS A 85 -14.57 -6.27 -6.03
C CYS A 85 -14.36 -5.10 -7.00
N GLY A 86 -14.40 -3.87 -6.47
CA GLY A 86 -14.18 -2.68 -7.25
C GLY A 86 -12.75 -2.54 -7.78
N ARG A 87 -12.51 -1.47 -8.53
CA ARG A 87 -11.19 -1.16 -9.07
C ARG A 87 -10.14 -1.04 -7.95
N HIS A 88 -9.03 -1.76 -8.11
CA HIS A 88 -7.93 -1.86 -7.14
C HIS A 88 -8.31 -2.46 -5.78
N GLU A 89 -9.42 -3.18 -5.70
CA GLU A 89 -9.80 -3.99 -4.55
C GLU A 89 -9.55 -5.48 -4.84
N ARG A 90 -9.46 -6.29 -3.78
CA ARG A 90 -9.46 -7.75 -3.86
C ARG A 90 -10.21 -8.32 -2.67
N TYR A 91 -10.95 -9.40 -2.88
CA TYR A 91 -11.61 -10.09 -1.80
C TYR A 91 -10.54 -10.73 -0.90
N LYS A 92 -10.67 -10.54 0.42
CA LYS A 92 -9.84 -11.22 1.41
C LYS A 92 -10.76 -11.80 2.47
N THR A 93 -10.43 -13.00 2.92
CA THR A 93 -11.09 -13.67 4.02
C THR A 93 -10.35 -13.39 5.33
N CYS A 94 -11.12 -13.29 6.42
CA CYS A 94 -10.61 -13.17 7.79
C CYS A 94 -9.50 -12.13 7.96
N GLN A 95 -9.81 -10.86 7.67
CA GLN A 95 -8.88 -9.76 7.86
C GLN A 95 -9.42 -8.77 8.89
N SER A 96 -8.49 -8.18 9.65
CA SER A 96 -8.75 -7.08 10.58
C SER A 96 -9.47 -5.95 9.87
N SER A 97 -10.56 -5.42 10.42
CA SER A 97 -11.25 -4.25 9.83
C SER A 97 -10.35 -3.00 9.78
N THR A 98 -9.40 -2.88 10.71
CA THR A 98 -8.53 -1.70 10.85
C THR A 98 -7.19 -1.85 10.13
N CYS A 99 -6.66 -3.06 10.00
CA CYS A 99 -5.35 -3.32 9.37
C CYS A 99 -5.42 -4.16 8.08
N GLY A 100 -6.59 -4.67 7.73
CA GLY A 100 -6.81 -5.42 6.48
C GLY A 100 -6.59 -4.57 5.22
N GLU A 101 -6.64 -3.25 5.34
CA GLU A 101 -6.30 -2.29 4.28
C GLU A 101 -5.70 -0.99 4.84
N LYS A 102 -5.05 -0.20 3.97
CA LYS A 102 -4.54 1.13 4.33
C LYS A 102 -5.58 2.19 4.01
N ASN A 103 -5.68 3.21 4.87
CA ASN A 103 -6.56 4.35 4.68
C ASN A 103 -5.74 5.63 4.43
N CYS A 104 -6.26 6.54 3.61
CA CYS A 104 -5.60 7.82 3.33
C CYS A 104 -5.41 8.66 4.61
N ARG A 105 -6.38 8.63 5.52
CA ARG A 105 -6.35 9.38 6.80
C ARG A 105 -5.21 8.94 7.72
N ASN A 106 -4.91 7.63 7.74
CA ASN A 106 -3.91 7.05 8.64
C ASN A 106 -2.64 6.64 7.90
N ARG A 107 -2.41 7.15 6.67
CA ARG A 107 -1.31 6.69 5.80
C ARG A 107 0.09 6.93 6.39
N PHE A 108 0.20 7.91 7.28
CA PHE A 108 1.44 8.29 7.96
C PHE A 108 1.63 7.62 9.31
N ARG A 109 0.67 6.81 9.77
CA ARG A 109 0.77 6.11 11.04
C ARG A 109 1.63 4.86 10.84
N LEU A 110 2.84 4.85 11.41
CA LEU A 110 3.75 3.71 11.32
C LEU A 110 3.21 2.48 12.06
N PHE A 111 2.57 2.70 13.22
CA PHE A 111 2.03 1.64 14.08
C PHE A 111 0.52 1.82 14.27
N PRO A 112 -0.31 1.32 13.33
CA PRO A 112 -1.75 1.27 13.54
C PRO A 112 -2.09 0.21 14.60
N LYS A 113 -3.02 0.55 15.50
CA LYS A 113 -3.60 -0.45 16.42
C LYS A 113 -4.56 -1.32 15.60
N CYS A 114 -4.22 -2.60 15.43
CA CYS A 114 -5.04 -3.55 14.70
C CYS A 114 -6.04 -4.22 15.64
N THR A 115 -7.29 -4.26 15.20
CA THR A 115 -8.36 -5.07 15.79
C THR A 115 -8.19 -6.53 15.36
N LYS A 116 -8.54 -7.48 16.24
CA LYS A 116 -8.44 -8.93 15.98
C LYS A 116 -9.73 -9.52 15.39
N ASP A 117 -10.54 -8.70 14.75
CA ASP A 117 -11.77 -9.11 14.11
C ASP A 117 -11.52 -9.82 12.77
N CYS A 118 -12.31 -10.86 12.49
CA CYS A 118 -12.21 -11.69 11.29
C CYS A 118 -13.28 -11.25 10.28
N VAL A 119 -12.97 -10.22 9.47
CA VAL A 119 -13.92 -9.68 8.49
C VAL A 119 -13.54 -10.12 7.08
N SER A 120 -14.49 -10.69 6.35
CA SER A 120 -14.33 -11.14 4.97
C SER A 120 -15.06 -10.18 4.03
N LYS A 121 -14.32 -9.38 3.26
CA LYS A 121 -14.87 -8.37 2.33
C LYS A 121 -13.85 -8.01 1.24
N CYS A 122 -14.21 -7.07 0.37
CA CYS A 122 -13.27 -6.42 -0.53
C CYS A 122 -12.38 -5.43 0.23
N PHE A 123 -11.07 -5.65 0.15
CA PHE A 123 -10.06 -4.76 0.72
C PHE A 123 -9.21 -4.14 -0.40
N CYS A 124 -8.66 -2.95 -0.16
CA CYS A 124 -7.69 -2.38 -1.10
C CYS A 124 -6.49 -3.32 -1.31
N ARG A 125 -6.03 -3.40 -2.56
CA ARG A 125 -4.79 -4.09 -2.93
C ARG A 125 -3.59 -3.44 -2.24
N ARG A 126 -2.48 -4.18 -2.15
CA ARG A 126 -1.21 -3.62 -1.64
C ARG A 126 -0.85 -2.36 -2.41
N ARG A 127 -0.29 -1.36 -1.72
CA ARG A 127 0.08 -0.02 -2.24
C ARG A 127 -1.08 0.91 -2.60
N PHE A 128 -2.33 0.47 -2.43
CA PHE A 128 -3.51 1.34 -2.52
C PHE A 128 -4.02 1.69 -1.13
N TYR A 129 -4.68 2.84 -1.05
CA TYR A 129 -5.20 3.46 0.15
C TYR A 129 -6.66 3.82 -0.07
N ARG A 130 -7.54 3.49 0.88
CA ARG A 130 -8.94 3.89 0.81
C ARG A 130 -9.08 5.37 1.13
N ASN A 131 -9.71 6.11 0.22
CA ASN A 131 -10.05 7.52 0.44
C ASN A 131 -11.40 7.67 1.16
N GLU A 132 -11.78 8.91 1.48
CA GLU A 132 -13.05 9.24 2.14
C GLU A 132 -14.29 8.87 1.31
N LYS A 133 -14.16 8.82 -0.02
CA LYS A 133 -15.19 8.34 -0.95
C LYS A 133 -15.27 6.81 -1.03
N GLY A 134 -14.43 6.11 -0.28
CA GLY A 134 -14.32 4.67 -0.29
C GLY A 134 -13.51 4.10 -1.46
N HIS A 135 -12.99 4.87 -2.41
CA HIS A 135 -12.19 4.31 -3.51
C HIS A 135 -10.76 3.98 -3.09
N CYS A 136 -10.21 2.88 -3.62
CA CYS A 136 -8.82 2.52 -3.47
C CYS A 136 -7.94 3.29 -4.47
N VAL A 137 -7.20 4.26 -3.95
CA VAL A 137 -6.36 5.17 -4.72
C VAL A 137 -4.88 5.00 -4.38
N ARG A 138 -3.99 5.54 -5.21
CA ARG A 138 -2.55 5.54 -4.91
C ARG A 138 -2.22 6.56 -3.84
N PHE A 139 -1.07 6.39 -3.18
CA PHE A 139 -0.63 7.25 -2.07
C PHE A 139 -0.64 8.75 -2.40
N TYR A 140 -0.20 9.16 -3.59
CA TYR A 140 -0.20 10.56 -4.01
C TYR A 140 -1.61 11.15 -4.15
N GLN A 141 -2.63 10.32 -4.41
CA GLN A 141 -4.01 10.78 -4.53
C GLN A 141 -4.71 10.97 -3.17
N CYS A 142 -4.09 10.52 -2.08
CA CYS A 142 -4.61 10.73 -0.72
C CYS A 142 -4.47 12.18 -0.23
N GLY A 143 -3.70 13.01 -0.93
CA GLY A 143 -3.28 14.31 -0.42
C GLY A 143 -4.10 15.49 -0.92
N LYS A 144 -4.84 16.15 -0.03
CA LYS A 144 -5.30 17.54 -0.24
C LYS A 144 -4.13 18.53 -0.31
N TRP A 145 -3.02 18.24 0.37
CA TRP A 145 -1.80 19.08 0.40
C TRP A 145 -1.18 19.29 -0.99
N ILE A 146 -1.29 18.33 -1.92
CA ILE A 146 -0.86 18.53 -3.32
C ILE A 146 -1.76 19.56 -4.01
N LYS A 147 -3.05 19.64 -3.68
CA LYS A 147 -3.93 20.70 -4.20
C LYS A 147 -3.53 22.07 -3.66
N SER A 148 -3.31 22.17 -2.36
CA SER A 148 -2.87 23.41 -1.72
C SER A 148 -1.50 23.87 -2.25
N LEU A 149 -0.57 22.95 -2.46
CA LEU A 149 0.72 23.26 -3.09
C LEU A 149 0.55 23.69 -4.55
N LYS A 150 -0.32 23.04 -5.31
CA LYS A 150 -0.60 23.40 -6.70
C LYS A 150 -1.19 24.81 -6.82
N GLU A 151 -2.18 25.13 -5.99
CA GLU A 151 -2.80 26.46 -5.95
C GLU A 151 -1.80 27.55 -5.53
N HIS A 152 -0.96 27.26 -4.54
CA HIS A 152 0.08 28.20 -4.09
C HIS A 152 1.12 28.46 -5.18
N ILE A 153 1.57 27.43 -5.90
CA ILE A 153 2.55 27.57 -6.98
C ILE A 153 1.94 28.31 -8.18
N GLU A 154 0.71 27.99 -8.58
CA GLU A 154 0.00 28.70 -9.67
C GLU A 154 -0.17 30.20 -9.37
N GLY A 155 -0.40 30.57 -8.10
CA GLY A 155 -0.44 31.97 -7.67
C GLY A 155 0.88 32.72 -7.85
N ILE A 156 2.02 32.06 -7.58
CA ILE A 156 3.36 32.65 -7.75
C ILE A 156 3.70 32.87 -9.23
N PHE A 157 3.29 31.96 -10.11
CA PHE A 157 3.55 32.12 -11.54
C PHE A 157 2.64 33.18 -12.18
N LYS A 158 1.41 33.36 -11.68
CA LYS A 158 0.47 34.36 -12.19
C LYS A 158 0.91 35.80 -11.89
N SER A 159 1.55 36.04 -10.74
CA SER A 159 2.05 37.37 -10.36
C SER A 159 3.33 37.82 -11.07
N ARG A 160 3.89 36.98 -11.95
CA ARG A 160 5.13 37.28 -12.70
C ARG A 160 4.88 37.52 -14.20
N ALA A 161 3.63 37.47 -14.64
CA ALA A 161 3.21 37.67 -16.03
C ALA A 161 2.50 39.02 -16.26
N GLU A 162 2.30 39.83 -15.21
CA GLU A 162 1.77 41.20 -15.25
C GLU A 162 2.87 42.22 -14.94
#